data_AF-A0A7C5N6F3-F1
#
_entry.id   AF-A0A7C5N6F3-F1
#
_cell.length_a   1.000
_cell.length_b   1.000
_cell.length_c   1.000
_cell.angle_alpha   90.00
_cell.angle_beta   90.00
_cell.angle_gamma   90.00
#
_symmetry.space_group_name_H-M   'P 1'
#
loop_
_entity.id
_entity.type
_entity.pdbx_description
1 polymer ?
#
loop_
_entity_poly.entity_id
_entity_poly.type
_entity_poly.pdbx_seq_one_letter_code
_entity_poly.pdbx_strand_id
1 'polypeptide(L)'
;MTIAQHISIRPADGRPLFNDVGARRLFTRKVVTVGAPFEPIAWGAGDTHAHVATMGEDRAAAAELARRLESSLTHVLKLSDGFAPAKVKAVSDQYHLLATLPYIVRQAQRHGVRCDPFHEGSSLPDMVGLRHLAPDLPGRLRRLAPRFDPRRFLGALGPCPALDDADAWAEATAAVLGCAIEGRGPLVAAARRAVVALAPEASTASLCSALKCRPRTLRRLRADAPLPPMLRDAIVAQACWRSSTRAQLVDVAA
;
A
#
# COMPACT_ATOMS: atom_id res chain seq x y z
N MET A 1 -10.05 28.73 -6.67
CA MET A 1 -10.71 27.65 -5.93
C MET A 1 -9.63 26.69 -5.45
N THR A 2 -9.83 25.96 -4.37
CA THR A 2 -8.96 24.83 -3.99
C THR A 2 -9.78 23.56 -4.23
N ILE A 3 -9.16 22.44 -4.60
CA ILE A 3 -9.90 21.18 -4.77
C ILE A 3 -9.34 20.06 -3.89
N ALA A 4 -8.12 20.23 -3.39
CA ALA A 4 -7.45 19.29 -2.51
C ALA A 4 -6.36 20.00 -1.67
N GLN A 5 -5.89 19.31 -0.64
CA GLN A 5 -4.75 19.73 0.18
C GLN A 5 -3.61 18.72 0.05
N HIS A 6 -2.39 19.18 -0.18
CA HIS A 6 -1.17 18.39 -0.21
C HIS A 6 -0.38 18.57 1.09
N ILE A 7 -0.23 17.46 1.81
CA ILE A 7 0.45 17.36 3.10
C ILE A 7 1.81 16.71 2.87
N SER A 8 2.85 17.23 3.54
CA SER A 8 4.15 16.59 3.66
C SER A 8 4.57 16.54 5.13
N ILE A 9 4.91 15.34 5.61
CA ILE A 9 5.38 15.07 6.96
C ILE A 9 6.78 14.48 6.92
N ARG A 10 7.63 14.83 7.89
CA ARG A 10 9.00 14.32 8.03
C ARG A 10 9.37 14.26 9.52
N PRO A 11 10.26 13.34 9.94
CA PRO A 11 10.68 13.29 11.33
C PRO A 11 11.48 14.56 11.68
N ALA A 12 11.45 14.94 12.96
CA ALA A 12 12.13 16.15 13.44
C ALA A 12 13.65 16.07 13.29
N ASP A 13 14.21 14.87 13.50
CA ASP A 13 15.64 14.55 13.43
C ASP A 13 16.16 14.25 12.00
N GLY A 14 15.29 14.28 10.99
CA GLY A 14 15.65 13.99 9.61
C GLY A 14 16.01 12.53 9.31
N ARG A 15 15.82 11.60 10.24
CA ARG A 15 16.17 10.18 10.02
C ARG A 15 15.29 9.55 8.93
N PRO A 16 15.75 8.46 8.29
CA PRO A 16 14.90 7.66 7.43
C PRO A 16 13.76 6.96 8.22
N LEU A 17 12.51 7.07 7.72
CA LEU A 17 11.28 6.51 8.33
C LEU A 17 10.86 5.17 7.71
N PHE A 18 11.03 5.02 6.40
CA PHE A 18 10.39 3.95 5.62
C PHE A 18 11.43 3.07 4.94
N ASN A 19 12.32 2.50 5.77
CA ASN A 19 13.51 1.77 5.31
C ASN A 19 13.22 0.35 4.84
N ASP A 20 12.06 -0.19 5.22
CA ASP A 20 11.64 -1.53 4.84
C ASP A 20 10.17 -1.56 4.39
N VAL A 21 9.79 -2.68 3.77
CA VAL A 21 8.44 -2.94 3.26
C VAL A 21 7.39 -2.93 4.37
N GLY A 22 7.74 -3.40 5.57
CA GLY A 22 6.83 -3.42 6.73
C GLY A 22 6.42 -2.02 7.16
N ALA A 23 7.38 -1.10 7.31
CA ALA A 23 7.14 0.31 7.63
C ALA A 23 6.30 1.01 6.55
N ARG A 24 6.52 0.69 5.27
CA ARG A 24 5.76 1.21 4.13
C ARG A 24 4.31 0.73 4.10
N ARG A 25 4.07 -0.57 4.29
CA ARG A 25 2.71 -1.14 4.42
C ARG A 25 1.99 -0.54 5.62
N LEU A 26 2.72 -0.36 6.73
CA LEU A 26 2.17 0.27 7.93
C LEU A 26 1.75 1.72 7.66
N PHE A 27 2.60 2.51 6.98
CA PHE A 27 2.28 3.90 6.60
C PHE A 27 1.00 3.96 5.79
N THR A 28 0.92 3.19 4.70
CA THR A 28 -0.28 3.08 3.86
C THR A 28 -1.51 2.76 4.71
N ARG A 29 -1.43 1.74 5.58
CA ARG A 29 -2.55 1.35 6.43
C ARG A 29 -2.97 2.47 7.37
N LYS A 30 -2.03 3.25 7.90
CA LYS A 30 -2.34 4.43 8.73
C LYS A 30 -3.01 5.53 7.93
N VAL A 31 -2.55 5.84 6.71
CA VAL A 31 -3.23 6.80 5.83
C VAL A 31 -4.68 6.39 5.59
N VAL A 32 -4.92 5.12 5.28
CA VAL A 32 -6.29 4.63 5.01
C VAL A 32 -7.16 4.65 6.27
N THR A 33 -6.66 4.13 7.40
CA THR A 33 -7.46 3.97 8.63
C THR A 33 -7.66 5.27 9.40
N VAL A 34 -6.58 6.03 9.62
CA VAL A 34 -6.62 7.31 10.34
C VAL A 34 -7.17 8.40 9.44
N GLY A 35 -6.87 8.33 8.14
CA GLY A 35 -7.28 9.33 7.16
C GLY A 35 -8.68 9.16 6.61
N ALA A 36 -9.38 8.05 6.86
CA ALA A 36 -10.73 7.82 6.30
C ALA A 36 -11.68 9.02 6.42
N PRO A 37 -11.79 9.73 7.57
CA PRO A 37 -12.66 10.91 7.69
C PRO A 37 -12.26 12.13 6.84
N PHE A 38 -11.05 12.14 6.30
CA PHE A 38 -10.44 13.25 5.54
C PHE A 38 -10.31 12.93 4.05
N GLU A 39 -10.86 11.79 3.62
CA GLU A 39 -10.92 11.38 2.23
C GLU A 39 -9.57 11.48 1.47
N PRO A 40 -8.51 10.75 1.87
CA PRO A 40 -7.23 10.75 1.18
C PRO A 40 -7.39 10.27 -0.27
N ILE A 41 -6.84 11.02 -1.22
CA ILE A 41 -6.90 10.77 -2.66
C ILE A 41 -5.56 10.33 -3.26
N ALA A 42 -4.45 10.56 -2.57
CA ALA A 42 -3.15 10.01 -2.94
C ALA A 42 -2.21 9.98 -1.73
N TRP A 43 -1.27 9.06 -1.72
CA TRP A 43 -0.16 9.07 -0.77
C TRP A 43 1.08 8.39 -1.34
N GLY A 44 2.23 8.72 -0.77
CA GLY A 44 3.51 8.14 -1.13
C GLY A 44 4.58 8.42 -0.09
N ALA A 45 5.25 7.37 0.36
CA ALA A 45 6.40 7.43 1.24
C ALA A 45 7.71 7.46 0.44
N GLY A 46 8.52 8.51 0.66
CA GLY A 46 9.94 8.52 0.33
C GLY A 46 10.74 7.69 1.35
N ASP A 47 12.00 8.04 1.60
CA ASP A 47 12.81 7.46 2.68
C ASP A 47 12.63 8.22 4.00
N THR A 48 12.72 9.55 3.95
CA THR A 48 12.82 10.50 5.06
C THR A 48 11.55 11.30 5.28
N HIS A 49 10.56 11.18 4.39
CA HIS A 49 9.31 11.93 4.46
C HIS A 49 8.21 11.20 3.71
N ALA A 50 6.97 11.62 3.95
CA ALA A 50 5.80 11.11 3.25
C ALA A 50 4.93 12.27 2.75
N HIS A 51 4.17 11.98 1.71
CA HIS A 51 3.17 12.87 1.15
C HIS A 51 1.79 12.23 1.21
N VAL A 52 0.78 13.06 1.47
CA VAL A 52 -0.64 12.69 1.42
C VAL A 52 -1.39 13.82 0.73
N ALA A 53 -2.34 13.51 -0.13
CA ALA A 53 -3.32 14.46 -0.64
C ALA A 53 -4.71 14.08 -0.15
N THR A 54 -5.51 15.07 0.26
CA THR A 54 -6.91 14.90 0.69
C THR A 54 -7.85 15.71 -0.19
N MET A 55 -9.08 15.24 -0.35
CA MET A 55 -10.12 15.99 -1.05
C MET A 55 -10.58 17.21 -0.24
N GLY A 56 -10.92 18.31 -0.92
CA GLY A 56 -11.56 19.48 -0.31
C GLY A 56 -10.65 20.68 -0.06
N GLU A 57 -11.27 21.78 0.34
CA GLU A 57 -10.62 23.09 0.53
C GLU A 57 -10.12 23.32 1.96
N ASP A 58 -10.57 22.53 2.92
CA ASP A 58 -10.33 22.79 4.35
C ASP A 58 -8.88 22.47 4.75
N ARG A 59 -8.08 23.54 4.87
CA ARG A 59 -6.70 23.47 5.35
C ARG A 59 -6.60 22.99 6.81
N ALA A 60 -7.56 23.34 7.66
CA ALA A 60 -7.56 22.93 9.06
C ALA A 60 -7.82 21.42 9.18
N ALA A 61 -8.74 20.88 8.39
CA ALA A 61 -8.96 19.44 8.28
C ALA A 61 -7.68 18.70 7.81
N ALA A 62 -6.97 19.25 6.81
CA ALA A 62 -5.70 18.67 6.35
C ALA A 62 -4.59 18.73 7.42
N ALA A 63 -4.51 19.82 8.18
CA ALA A 63 -3.57 19.93 9.30
C ALA A 63 -3.91 18.94 10.43
N GLU A 64 -5.19 18.75 10.73
CA GLU A 64 -5.65 17.75 11.70
C GLU A 64 -5.34 16.32 11.25
N LEU A 65 -5.52 16.01 9.95
CA LEU A 65 -5.07 14.73 9.40
C LEU A 65 -3.56 14.54 9.63
N ALA A 66 -2.75 15.55 9.30
CA ALA A 66 -1.30 15.48 9.47
C ALA A 66 -0.94 15.15 10.93
N ARG A 67 -1.53 15.88 11.89
CA ARG A 67 -1.33 15.65 13.32
C ARG A 67 -1.69 14.22 13.76
N ARG A 68 -2.82 13.69 13.28
CA ARG A 68 -3.24 12.30 13.59
C ARG A 68 -2.30 11.26 13.01
N LEU A 69 -1.82 11.48 11.78
CA LEU A 69 -0.83 10.60 11.15
C LEU A 69 0.50 10.64 11.89
N GLU A 70 1.02 11.83 12.20
CA GLU A 70 2.25 12.02 12.96
C GLU A 70 2.18 11.33 14.33
N SER A 71 1.09 11.53 15.08
CA SER A 71 0.88 10.88 16.37
C SER A 71 0.84 9.36 16.23
N SER A 72 0.09 8.83 15.26
CA SER A 72 -0.01 7.38 15.06
C SER A 72 1.32 6.76 14.62
N LEU A 73 2.05 7.43 13.71
CA LEU A 73 3.34 7.00 13.19
C LEU A 73 4.43 7.06 14.26
N THR A 74 4.43 8.10 15.11
CA THR A 74 5.37 8.23 16.24
C THR A 74 5.30 7.00 17.13
N HIS A 75 4.09 6.56 17.48
CA HIS A 75 3.91 5.40 18.35
C HIS A 75 4.34 4.09 17.68
N VAL A 76 3.87 3.83 16.46
CA VAL A 76 4.10 2.55 15.78
C VAL A 76 5.49 2.37 15.18
N LEU A 77 6.16 3.48 14.82
CA LEU A 77 7.56 3.48 14.38
C LEU A 77 8.53 3.74 15.55
N LYS A 78 8.02 3.95 16.77
CA LYS A 78 8.80 4.20 18.00
C LYS A 78 9.76 5.39 17.85
N LEU A 79 9.25 6.51 17.32
CA LEU A 79 10.05 7.72 17.14
C LEU A 79 10.20 8.46 18.48
N SER A 80 11.43 8.74 18.87
CA SER A 80 11.81 9.55 20.04
C SER A 80 11.38 11.02 19.90
N ASP A 81 11.74 11.65 18.78
CA ASP A 81 11.65 13.11 18.59
C ASP A 81 10.42 13.55 17.79
N GLY A 82 9.54 12.60 17.45
CA GLY A 82 8.32 12.87 16.68
C GLY A 82 8.59 13.44 15.28
N PHE A 83 7.74 14.38 14.87
CA PHE A 83 7.74 14.97 13.53
C PHE A 83 8.00 16.48 13.58
N ALA A 84 8.66 16.99 12.54
CA ALA A 84 8.69 18.43 12.29
C ALA A 84 7.30 18.92 11.85
N PRO A 85 6.96 20.21 12.02
CA PRO A 85 5.67 20.75 11.58
C PRO A 85 5.33 20.38 10.13
N ALA A 86 4.16 19.78 9.93
CA ALA A 86 3.66 19.41 8.62
C ALA A 86 3.56 20.61 7.67
N LYS A 87 3.94 20.39 6.41
CA LYS A 87 3.70 21.37 5.34
C LYS A 87 2.38 21.04 4.65
N VAL A 88 1.44 21.98 4.66
CA VAL A 88 0.17 21.89 3.93
C VAL A 88 0.17 22.90 2.80
N LYS A 89 -0.11 22.46 1.57
CA LYS A 89 -0.20 23.28 0.36
C LYS A 89 -1.53 23.04 -0.33
N ALA A 90 -2.18 24.12 -0.78
CA ALA A 90 -3.41 24.02 -1.55
C ALA A 90 -3.12 23.48 -2.96
N VAL A 91 -4.01 22.61 -3.45
CA VAL A 91 -4.09 22.17 -4.85
C VAL A 91 -5.27 22.89 -5.48
N SER A 92 -4.97 23.88 -6.32
CA SER A 92 -5.94 24.87 -6.82
C SER A 92 -6.98 24.30 -7.78
N ASP A 93 -6.58 23.36 -8.62
CA ASP A 93 -7.39 22.94 -9.76
C ASP A 93 -7.00 21.54 -10.23
N GLN A 94 -7.74 21.04 -11.22
CA GLN A 94 -7.54 19.72 -11.79
C GLN A 94 -6.16 19.57 -12.43
N TYR A 95 -5.62 20.61 -13.07
CA TYR A 95 -4.31 20.55 -13.71
C TYR A 95 -3.21 20.41 -12.65
N HIS A 96 -3.27 21.22 -11.59
CA HIS A 96 -2.37 21.13 -10.45
C HIS A 96 -2.50 19.76 -9.77
N LEU A 97 -3.70 19.21 -9.61
CA LEU A 97 -3.90 17.86 -9.08
C LEU A 97 -3.23 16.81 -9.98
N LEU A 98 -3.46 16.85 -11.29
CA LEU A 98 -2.87 15.92 -12.25
C LEU A 98 -1.33 15.98 -12.27
N ALA A 99 -0.73 17.14 -12.03
CA ALA A 99 0.73 17.27 -11.86
C ALA A 99 1.20 16.75 -10.48
N THR A 100 0.39 16.92 -9.45
CA THR A 100 0.70 16.51 -8.07
C THR A 100 0.61 15.00 -7.86
N LEU A 101 -0.33 14.31 -8.51
CA LEU A 101 -0.53 12.86 -8.35
C LEU A 101 0.73 12.03 -8.70
N PRO A 102 1.34 12.16 -9.89
CA PRO A 102 2.63 11.54 -10.20
C PRO A 102 3.69 11.92 -9.17
N TYR A 103 3.65 13.17 -8.70
CA TYR A 103 4.63 13.64 -7.76
C TYR A 103 4.57 12.89 -6.44
N ILE A 104 3.37 12.63 -5.93
CA ILE A 104 3.16 11.92 -4.67
C ILE A 104 3.49 10.42 -4.82
N VAL A 105 2.99 9.74 -5.86
CA VAL A 105 3.10 8.27 -5.93
C VAL A 105 4.49 7.76 -6.33
N ARG A 106 5.34 8.60 -6.92
CA ARG A 106 6.71 8.25 -7.36
C ARG A 106 7.82 8.68 -6.38
N GLN A 107 7.48 9.02 -5.14
CA GLN A 107 8.46 9.55 -4.18
C GLN A 107 9.61 8.60 -3.90
N ALA A 108 9.33 7.31 -3.70
CA ALA A 108 10.39 6.30 -3.52
C ALA A 108 11.38 6.30 -4.70
N GLN A 109 10.90 6.29 -5.94
CA GLN A 109 11.73 6.30 -7.14
C GLN A 109 12.60 7.56 -7.25
N ARG A 110 12.03 8.73 -6.95
CA ARG A 110 12.76 10.01 -7.01
C ARG A 110 13.85 10.14 -5.96
N HIS A 111 13.64 9.53 -4.81
CA HIS A 111 14.63 9.46 -3.73
C HIS A 111 15.62 8.29 -3.92
N GLY A 112 15.61 7.61 -5.07
CA GLY A 112 16.50 6.47 -5.33
C GLY A 112 16.26 5.28 -4.41
N VAL A 113 15.09 5.21 -3.77
CA VAL A 113 14.76 4.18 -2.80
C VAL A 113 14.46 2.88 -3.52
N ARG A 114 15.43 1.95 -3.47
CA ARG A 114 15.31 0.64 -4.10
C ARG A 114 14.39 -0.33 -3.35
N CYS A 115 14.05 -0.05 -2.09
CA CYS A 115 13.32 -1.00 -1.24
C CYS A 115 11.79 -1.05 -1.47
N ASP A 116 11.27 -0.35 -2.48
CA ASP A 116 9.82 -0.32 -2.76
C ASP A 116 9.45 -0.53 -4.24
N PRO A 117 9.90 -1.63 -4.88
CA PRO A 117 9.56 -1.91 -6.27
C PRO A 117 8.05 -2.15 -6.48
N PHE A 118 7.33 -2.51 -5.42
CA PHE A 118 5.90 -2.85 -5.47
C PHE A 118 5.00 -1.77 -4.86
N HIS A 119 5.52 -0.56 -4.67
CA HIS A 119 4.72 0.60 -4.26
C HIS A 119 3.92 0.40 -2.95
N GLU A 120 4.49 -0.35 -2.01
CA GLU A 120 3.94 -0.70 -0.70
C GLU A 120 3.62 0.55 0.13
N GLY A 121 4.43 1.60 -0.04
CA GLY A 121 4.28 2.88 0.65
C GLY A 121 3.48 3.93 -0.11
N SER A 122 2.84 3.59 -1.23
CA SER A 122 2.10 4.57 -2.05
C SER A 122 0.70 4.09 -2.40
N SER A 123 -0.19 5.00 -2.77
CA SER A 123 -1.57 4.69 -3.18
C SER A 123 -1.69 4.04 -4.56
N LEU A 124 -0.60 3.94 -5.33
CA LEU A 124 -0.65 3.51 -6.73
C LEU A 124 -1.37 2.15 -6.90
N PRO A 125 -1.09 1.10 -6.10
CA PRO A 125 -1.81 -0.17 -6.20
C PRO A 125 -3.32 -0.06 -5.95
N ASP A 126 -3.77 0.82 -5.04
CA ASP A 126 -5.21 1.03 -4.81
C ASP A 126 -5.87 1.78 -5.98
N MET A 127 -5.16 2.74 -6.58
CA MET A 127 -5.68 3.52 -7.72
C MET A 127 -6.01 2.65 -8.94
N VAL A 128 -5.30 1.53 -9.10
CA VAL A 128 -5.41 0.58 -10.21
C VAL A 128 -6.14 -0.72 -9.84
N GLY A 129 -6.61 -0.85 -8.59
CA GLY A 129 -7.35 -2.02 -8.12
C GLY A 129 -6.48 -3.25 -7.80
N LEU A 130 -5.16 -3.10 -7.72
CA LEU A 130 -4.22 -4.15 -7.30
C LEU A 130 -4.13 -4.29 -5.77
N ARG A 131 -4.74 -3.36 -5.02
CA ARG A 131 -4.83 -3.39 -3.56
C ARG A 131 -6.22 -2.94 -3.12
N HIS A 132 -6.71 -3.52 -2.03
CA HIS A 132 -8.07 -3.31 -1.54
C HIS A 132 -8.12 -2.59 -0.19
N LEU A 133 -7.15 -1.71 0.07
CA LEU A 133 -7.16 -0.91 1.30
C LEU A 133 -8.07 0.29 1.16
N ALA A 134 -8.11 0.92 -0.02
CA ALA A 134 -8.97 2.06 -0.32
C ALA A 134 -9.81 1.78 -1.58
N PRO A 135 -10.82 0.89 -1.52
CA PRO A 135 -11.56 0.43 -2.70
C PRO A 135 -12.31 1.54 -3.46
N ASP A 136 -12.67 2.62 -2.78
CA ASP A 136 -13.35 3.78 -3.34
C ASP A 136 -12.38 4.83 -3.93
N LEU A 137 -11.07 4.66 -3.77
CA LEU A 137 -10.05 5.60 -4.21
C LEU A 137 -10.13 5.92 -5.71
N PRO A 138 -10.29 4.94 -6.63
CA PRO A 138 -10.45 5.26 -8.05
C PRO A 138 -11.69 6.13 -8.31
N GLY A 139 -12.78 5.90 -7.56
CA GLY A 139 -14.00 6.70 -7.64
C GLY A 139 -13.76 8.14 -7.19
N ARG A 140 -13.09 8.34 -6.04
CA ARG A 140 -12.69 9.67 -5.54
C ARG A 140 -11.84 10.44 -6.54
N LEU A 141 -10.81 9.78 -7.09
CA LEU A 141 -9.93 10.39 -8.08
C LEU A 141 -10.64 10.77 -9.38
N ARG A 142 -11.54 9.91 -9.89
CA ARG A 142 -12.31 10.23 -11.10
C ARG A 142 -13.23 11.43 -10.92
N ARG A 143 -13.73 11.70 -9.70
CA ARG A 143 -14.54 12.91 -9.42
C ARG A 143 -13.72 14.19 -9.54
N LEU A 144 -12.48 14.20 -9.07
CA LEU A 144 -11.61 15.38 -9.09
C LEU A 144 -10.78 15.52 -10.36
N ALA A 145 -10.41 14.38 -10.96
CA ALA A 145 -9.58 14.30 -12.14
C ALA A 145 -10.07 13.21 -13.11
N PRO A 146 -11.19 13.43 -13.83
CA PRO A 146 -11.76 12.45 -14.77
C PRO A 146 -10.78 11.92 -15.83
N ARG A 147 -9.76 12.70 -16.19
CA ARG A 147 -8.72 12.35 -17.17
C ARG A 147 -7.53 11.60 -16.57
N PHE A 148 -7.51 11.39 -15.25
CA PHE A 148 -6.44 10.66 -14.60
C PHE A 148 -6.53 9.17 -14.94
N ASP A 149 -5.48 8.66 -15.58
CA ASP A 149 -5.34 7.24 -15.86
C ASP A 149 -4.19 6.67 -15.02
N PRO A 150 -4.49 5.98 -13.90
CA PRO A 150 -3.48 5.45 -13.02
C PRO A 150 -2.68 4.30 -13.66
N ARG A 151 -3.19 3.69 -14.74
CA ARG A 151 -2.51 2.58 -15.42
C ARG A 151 -1.22 3.03 -16.11
N ARG A 152 -1.11 4.32 -16.46
CA ARG A 152 0.12 4.92 -17.03
C ARG A 152 1.30 4.95 -16.06
N PHE A 153 1.05 4.70 -14.77
CA PHE A 153 2.09 4.62 -13.75
C PHE A 153 2.49 3.20 -13.42
N LEU A 154 1.71 2.21 -13.86
CA LEU A 154 2.10 0.81 -13.79
C LEU A 154 2.98 0.46 -14.99
N GLY A 155 4.01 -0.35 -14.75
CA GLY A 155 4.61 -1.15 -15.81
C GLY A 155 3.62 -2.22 -16.32
N ALA A 156 4.04 -3.01 -17.30
CA ALA A 156 3.22 -4.12 -17.78
C ALA A 156 2.90 -5.12 -16.65
N LEU A 157 1.64 -5.59 -16.61
CA LEU A 157 1.33 -6.84 -15.94
C LEU A 157 1.93 -7.98 -16.77
N GLY A 158 2.52 -8.97 -16.14
CA GLY A 158 3.02 -10.17 -16.80
C GLY A 158 2.52 -11.43 -16.09
N PRO A 159 3.25 -12.56 -16.15
CA PRO A 159 2.68 -13.86 -15.82
C PRO A 159 2.32 -13.99 -14.33
N CYS A 160 1.20 -14.67 -14.07
CA CYS A 160 0.81 -15.11 -12.73
C CYS A 160 1.87 -16.10 -12.19
N PRO A 161 2.22 -16.06 -10.88
CA PRO A 161 3.05 -17.12 -10.32
C PRO A 161 2.36 -18.47 -10.42
N ALA A 162 3.16 -19.53 -10.36
CA ALA A 162 2.67 -20.89 -10.34
C ALA A 162 1.79 -21.14 -9.08
N LEU A 163 0.82 -22.06 -9.19
CA LEU A 163 -0.14 -22.34 -8.12
C LEU A 163 0.50 -22.99 -6.88
N ASP A 164 1.73 -23.50 -7.00
CA ASP A 164 2.50 -24.14 -5.94
C ASP A 164 3.46 -23.19 -5.19
N ASP A 165 3.67 -21.97 -5.69
CA ASP A 165 4.52 -20.95 -5.05
C ASP A 165 3.78 -20.23 -3.91
N ALA A 166 3.69 -20.91 -2.76
CA ALA A 166 3.04 -20.39 -1.56
C ALA A 166 3.62 -19.07 -1.05
N ASP A 167 4.93 -18.82 -1.26
CA ASP A 167 5.59 -17.59 -0.82
C ASP A 167 5.17 -16.39 -1.69
N ALA A 168 5.07 -16.56 -3.01
CA ALA A 168 4.54 -15.53 -3.90
C ALA A 168 3.08 -15.17 -3.55
N TRP A 169 2.24 -16.17 -3.28
CA TRP A 169 0.85 -15.95 -2.86
C TRP A 169 0.76 -15.25 -1.50
N ALA A 170 1.62 -15.63 -0.55
CA ALA A 170 1.70 -14.98 0.76
C ALA A 170 2.06 -13.49 0.65
N GLU A 171 3.07 -13.14 -0.16
CA GLU A 171 3.47 -11.75 -0.37
C GLU A 171 2.42 -10.93 -1.12
N ALA A 172 1.82 -11.48 -2.19
CA ALA A 172 0.76 -10.80 -2.91
C ALA A 172 -0.45 -10.52 -1.99
N THR A 173 -0.84 -11.51 -1.20
CA THR A 173 -1.95 -11.38 -0.25
C THR A 173 -1.66 -10.34 0.85
N ALA A 174 -0.46 -10.41 1.43
CA ALA A 174 -0.01 -9.46 2.45
C ALA A 174 -0.06 -8.02 1.93
N ALA A 175 0.35 -7.81 0.68
CA ALA A 175 0.28 -6.52 0.01
C ALA A 175 -1.16 -6.05 -0.25
N VAL A 176 -2.05 -6.91 -0.76
CA VAL A 176 -3.47 -6.56 -1.01
C VAL A 176 -4.18 -6.14 0.28
N LEU A 177 -3.87 -6.80 1.39
CA LEU A 177 -4.47 -6.55 2.69
C LEU A 177 -3.69 -5.55 3.56
N GLY A 178 -2.57 -5.01 3.06
CA GLY A 178 -1.73 -4.06 3.80
C GLY A 178 -1.26 -4.55 5.17
N CYS A 179 -0.95 -5.84 5.28
CA CYS A 179 -0.57 -6.48 6.53
C CYS A 179 0.71 -7.32 6.40
N ALA A 180 1.21 -7.81 7.53
CA ALA A 180 2.22 -8.88 7.53
C ALA A 180 1.52 -10.23 7.56
N ILE A 181 2.14 -11.26 6.99
CA ILE A 181 1.63 -12.64 7.09
C ILE A 181 1.88 -13.24 8.49
N GLU A 182 2.79 -12.64 9.24
CA GLU A 182 3.16 -13.01 10.59
C GLU A 182 2.28 -12.34 11.65
N GLY A 183 2.24 -12.97 12.83
CA GLY A 183 1.51 -12.45 13.98
C GLY A 183 0.10 -13.02 14.14
N ARG A 184 -0.73 -12.24 14.85
CA ARG A 184 -2.09 -12.61 15.29
C ARG A 184 -3.05 -11.47 14.97
N GLY A 185 -4.28 -11.81 14.63
CA GLY A 185 -5.35 -10.85 14.37
C GLY A 185 -6.22 -11.25 13.19
N PRO A 186 -7.36 -10.56 13.01
CA PRO A 186 -8.33 -10.88 11.97
C PRO A 186 -7.77 -10.72 10.55
N LEU A 187 -6.97 -9.67 10.29
CA LEU A 187 -6.35 -9.45 8.98
C LEU A 187 -5.32 -10.53 8.63
N VAL A 188 -4.48 -10.92 9.59
CA VAL A 188 -3.50 -12.00 9.40
C VAL A 188 -4.20 -13.33 9.14
N ALA A 189 -5.30 -13.61 9.86
CA ALA A 189 -6.11 -14.80 9.62
C ALA A 189 -6.77 -14.77 8.22
N ALA A 190 -7.30 -13.63 7.80
CA ALA A 190 -7.86 -13.46 6.46
C ALA A 190 -6.81 -13.64 5.36
N ALA A 191 -5.61 -13.08 5.55
CA ALA A 191 -4.49 -13.24 4.64
C ALA A 191 -4.10 -14.71 4.50
N ARG A 192 -3.90 -15.41 5.63
CA ARG A 192 -3.56 -16.84 5.63
C ARG A 192 -4.63 -17.69 4.95
N ARG A 193 -5.92 -17.41 5.17
CA ARG A 193 -7.02 -18.09 4.45
C ARG A 193 -6.94 -17.89 2.95
N ALA A 194 -6.73 -16.65 2.50
CA ALA A 194 -6.68 -16.33 1.07
C ALA A 194 -5.55 -17.09 0.37
N VAL A 195 -4.37 -17.18 0.98
CA VAL A 195 -3.25 -17.97 0.44
C VAL A 195 -3.61 -19.45 0.32
N VAL A 196 -4.23 -20.03 1.35
CA VAL A 196 -4.64 -21.44 1.32
C VAL A 196 -5.65 -21.72 0.21
N ALA A 197 -6.56 -20.77 -0.06
CA ALA A 197 -7.55 -20.89 -1.13
C ALA A 197 -6.93 -20.71 -2.53
N LEU A 198 -5.86 -19.92 -2.66
CA LEU A 198 -5.20 -19.59 -3.93
C LEU A 198 -4.10 -20.58 -4.33
N ALA A 199 -3.53 -21.30 -3.36
CA ALA A 199 -2.49 -22.30 -3.57
C ALA A 199 -2.97 -23.71 -3.17
N PRO A 200 -4.03 -24.25 -3.82
CA PRO A 200 -4.60 -25.55 -3.45
C PRO A 200 -3.64 -26.71 -3.66
N GLU A 201 -2.69 -26.57 -4.59
CA GLU A 201 -1.70 -27.59 -4.95
C GLU A 201 -0.43 -27.52 -4.08
N ALA A 202 -0.24 -26.44 -3.32
CA ALA A 202 0.92 -26.29 -2.46
C ALA A 202 0.92 -27.31 -1.33
N SER A 203 2.09 -27.90 -1.07
CA SER A 203 2.26 -28.88 -0.01
C SER A 203 1.98 -28.26 1.37
N THR A 204 1.54 -29.09 2.33
CA THR A 204 1.33 -28.66 3.72
C THR A 204 2.60 -28.04 4.32
N ALA A 205 3.77 -28.58 3.99
CA ALA A 205 5.06 -28.05 4.44
C ALA A 205 5.35 -26.66 3.86
N SER A 206 5.15 -26.49 2.55
CA SER A 206 5.31 -25.20 1.85
C SER A 206 4.37 -24.13 2.45
N LEU A 207 3.07 -24.44 2.58
CA LEU A 207 2.08 -23.54 3.18
C LEU A 207 2.40 -23.19 4.63
N CYS A 208 2.84 -24.14 5.45
CA CYS A 208 3.21 -23.85 6.84
C CYS A 208 4.44 -22.92 6.92
N SER A 209 5.43 -23.12 6.03
CA SER A 209 6.62 -22.27 5.93
C SER A 209 6.28 -20.85 5.49
N ALA A 210 5.53 -20.69 4.41
CA ALA A 210 5.13 -19.38 3.87
C ALA A 210 4.25 -18.60 4.84
N LEU A 211 3.27 -19.28 5.46
CA LEU A 211 2.30 -18.65 6.37
C LEU A 211 2.79 -18.51 7.81
N LYS A 212 4.00 -19.02 8.11
CA LYS A 212 4.59 -19.07 9.45
C LYS A 212 3.60 -19.62 10.48
N CYS A 213 2.98 -20.75 10.16
CA CYS A 213 1.96 -21.37 11.00
C CYS A 213 2.14 -22.90 11.13
N ARG A 214 1.43 -23.50 12.09
CA ARG A 214 1.50 -24.94 12.37
C ARG A 214 0.51 -25.73 11.49
N PRO A 215 0.75 -27.02 11.20
CA PRO A 215 -0.17 -27.85 10.41
C PRO A 215 -1.61 -27.91 10.97
N ARG A 216 -1.76 -27.89 12.30
CA ARG A 216 -3.09 -27.80 12.93
C ARG A 216 -3.84 -26.52 12.55
N THR A 217 -3.15 -25.39 12.48
CA THR A 217 -3.73 -24.12 12.04
C THR A 217 -4.11 -24.18 10.57
N LEU A 218 -3.25 -24.77 9.72
CA LEU A 218 -3.53 -24.93 8.29
C LEU A 218 -4.79 -25.77 8.04
N ARG A 219 -4.96 -26.90 8.75
CA ARG A 219 -6.17 -27.72 8.65
C ARG A 219 -7.44 -26.94 8.96
N ARG A 220 -7.41 -26.06 9.96
CA ARG A 220 -8.54 -25.18 10.28
C ARG A 220 -8.81 -24.17 9.17
N LEU A 221 -7.77 -23.55 8.62
CA LEU A 221 -7.90 -22.58 7.53
C LEU A 221 -8.51 -23.18 6.25
N ARG A 222 -8.21 -24.46 5.96
CA ARG A 222 -8.80 -25.20 4.83
C ARG A 222 -10.30 -25.46 4.97
N ALA A 223 -10.83 -25.46 6.19
CA ALA A 223 -12.24 -25.70 6.46
C ALA A 223 -13.11 -24.43 6.38
N ASP A 224 -12.48 -23.25 6.25
CA ASP A 224 -13.18 -21.97 6.22
C ASP A 224 -13.79 -21.65 4.83
N ALA A 225 -14.73 -20.71 4.79
CA ALA A 225 -15.47 -20.28 3.61
C ALA A 225 -14.59 -19.77 2.44
N PRO A 226 -15.08 -19.85 1.18
CA PRO A 226 -14.34 -19.39 0.01
C PRO A 226 -14.03 -17.88 0.05
N LEU A 227 -12.95 -17.52 -0.63
CA LEU A 227 -12.49 -16.14 -0.74
C LEU A 227 -13.49 -15.29 -1.57
N PRO A 228 -13.89 -14.08 -1.13
CA PRO A 228 -14.72 -13.20 -1.94
C PRO A 228 -14.07 -12.95 -3.31
N PRO A 229 -14.83 -13.02 -4.44
CA PRO A 229 -14.26 -12.91 -5.79
C PRO A 229 -13.41 -11.66 -6.00
N MET A 230 -13.87 -10.50 -5.54
CA MET A 230 -13.10 -9.25 -5.66
C MET A 230 -11.72 -9.31 -4.98
N LEU A 231 -11.63 -9.97 -3.82
CA LEU A 231 -10.37 -10.11 -3.12
C LEU A 231 -9.46 -11.13 -3.82
N ARG A 232 -10.03 -12.21 -4.35
CA ARG A 232 -9.31 -13.19 -5.18
C ARG A 232 -8.66 -12.52 -6.38
N ASP A 233 -9.43 -11.75 -7.14
CA ASP A 233 -8.97 -11.10 -8.37
C ASP A 233 -7.85 -10.09 -8.09
N ALA A 234 -7.98 -9.31 -7.00
CA ALA A 234 -6.94 -8.37 -6.57
C ALA A 234 -5.62 -9.10 -6.20
N ILE A 235 -5.70 -10.24 -5.49
CA ILE A 235 -4.50 -11.01 -5.12
C ILE A 235 -3.84 -11.62 -6.34
N VAL A 236 -4.61 -12.21 -7.27
CA VAL A 236 -4.09 -12.75 -8.52
C VAL A 236 -3.39 -11.66 -9.32
N ALA A 237 -4.05 -10.51 -9.54
CA ALA A 237 -3.46 -9.41 -10.29
C ALA A 237 -2.18 -8.87 -9.63
N GLN A 238 -2.16 -8.78 -8.29
CA GLN A 238 -0.98 -8.36 -7.53
C GLN A 238 0.17 -9.39 -7.65
N ALA A 239 -0.14 -10.68 -7.68
CA ALA A 239 0.83 -11.75 -7.86
C ALA A 239 1.45 -11.73 -9.27
N CYS A 240 0.62 -11.55 -10.32
CA CYS A 240 1.06 -11.34 -11.70
C CYS A 240 2.01 -10.16 -11.83
N TRP A 241 1.62 -9.01 -11.27
CA TRP A 241 2.41 -7.80 -11.33
C TRP A 241 3.78 -7.99 -10.67
N ARG A 242 3.80 -8.57 -9.46
CA ARG A 242 5.05 -8.83 -8.71
C ARG A 242 6.03 -9.72 -9.47
N SER A 243 5.54 -10.80 -10.06
CA SER A 243 6.37 -11.74 -10.82
C SER A 243 7.07 -11.05 -11.99
N SER A 244 6.35 -10.15 -12.65
CA SER A 244 6.82 -9.39 -13.82
C SER A 244 7.85 -8.33 -13.45
N THR A 245 7.58 -7.58 -12.38
CA THR A 245 8.52 -6.60 -11.85
C THR A 245 9.78 -7.26 -11.33
N ARG A 246 9.70 -8.45 -10.72
CA ARG A 246 10.89 -9.21 -10.31
C ARG A 246 11.75 -9.60 -11.51
N ALA A 247 11.16 -10.12 -12.59
CA ALA A 247 11.90 -10.47 -13.81
C ALA A 247 12.67 -9.24 -14.36
N GLN A 248 12.00 -8.10 -14.46
CA GLN A 248 12.62 -6.85 -14.92
C GLN A 248 13.78 -6.36 -14.02
N LEU A 249 13.68 -6.59 -12.71
CA LEU A 249 14.74 -6.20 -11.76
C LEU A 249 15.98 -7.10 -11.85
N VAL A 250 15.80 -8.39 -12.19
CA VAL A 250 16.92 -9.31 -12.43
C VAL A 250 17.65 -8.92 -13.71
N ASP A 251 16.92 -8.60 -14.78
CA ASP A 251 17.51 -8.21 -16.07
C ASP A 251 18.33 -6.91 -16.02
N VAL A 252 17.98 -5.98 -15.13
CA VAL A 252 18.73 -4.72 -14.94
C VAL A 252 20.00 -4.91 -14.10
N ALA A 253 20.10 -6.00 -13.33
CA ALA A 253 21.23 -6.27 -12.46
C ALA A 253 22.31 -7.18 -13.10
N ALA A 254 22.01 -7.78 -14.24
CA ALA A 254 22.92 -8.61 -15.04
C ALA A 254 23.70 -7.78 -16.06
#